data_AF-A0A4U8Z598-F1
#
_entry.id   AF-A0A4U8Z598-F1
#
_cell.length_a   1.000
_cell.length_b   1.000
_cell.length_c   1.000
_cell.angle_alpha   90.00
_cell.angle_beta   90.00
_cell.angle_gamma   90.00
#
_symmetry.space_group_name_H-M   'P 1'
#
loop_
_entity.id
_entity.type
_entity.pdbx_description
1 polymer ?
#
loop_
_entity_poly.entity_id
_entity_poly.type
_entity_poly.pdbx_seq_one_letter_code
_entity_poly.pdbx_strand_id
1 'polypeptide(L)'
;MELLEPSFEDAVAAIAGDPNLPPAQKNHWSCSLRRVAAFLDRPMPLLPARWTAVRIPASRLKAIQLGVTQKTLCNHLSNVRAALAWMQQEKRAPARGAALSREWQTLSDQCPKLPHRARLLPLMRFCSARNIAPGARRRGSD
;
A
#
# COMPACT_ATOMS: atom_id res chain seq x y z
N MET A 1 -5.28 -6.07 19.17
CA MET A 1 -5.57 -4.89 18.33
C MET A 1 -5.04 -5.17 16.94
N GLU A 2 -5.95 -5.37 15.98
CA GLU A 2 -5.61 -5.68 14.59
C GLU A 2 -4.81 -4.56 13.94
N LEU A 3 -3.59 -4.88 13.52
CA LEU A 3 -2.77 -4.02 12.68
C LEU A 3 -3.20 -4.23 11.24
N LEU A 4 -4.30 -3.59 10.84
CA LEU A 4 -4.58 -3.33 9.42
C LEU A 4 -3.37 -2.63 8.81
N GLU A 5 -2.73 -3.27 7.82
CA GLU A 5 -1.64 -2.68 7.07
C GLU A 5 -2.18 -1.40 6.41
N PRO A 6 -1.72 -0.20 6.78
CA PRO A 6 -2.28 1.03 6.25
C PRO A 6 -2.06 1.07 4.74
N SER A 7 -3.05 1.58 4.02
CA SER A 7 -3.04 1.74 2.57
C SER A 7 -2.63 3.15 2.14
N PHE A 8 -2.44 3.39 0.84
CA PHE A 8 -2.23 4.73 0.31
C PHE A 8 -3.40 5.66 0.63
N GLU A 9 -4.63 5.13 0.70
CA GLU A 9 -5.81 5.89 1.13
C GLU A 9 -5.68 6.33 2.59
N ASP A 10 -5.30 5.40 3.47
CA ASP A 10 -5.05 5.71 4.89
C ASP A 10 -3.93 6.73 5.08
N ALA A 11 -2.86 6.63 4.27
CA ALA A 11 -1.77 7.59 4.29
C ALA A 11 -2.24 9.00 3.88
N VAL A 12 -3.08 9.11 2.84
CA VAL A 12 -3.65 10.41 2.43
C VAL A 12 -4.57 10.99 3.52
N ALA A 13 -5.40 10.16 4.14
CA ALA A 13 -6.25 10.59 5.24
C ALA A 13 -5.43 11.08 6.44
N ALA A 14 -4.35 10.36 6.80
CA ALA A 14 -3.45 10.74 7.88
C ALA A 14 -2.72 12.06 7.59
N ILE A 15 -2.18 12.23 6.38
CA ILE A 15 -1.50 13.46 5.95
C ILE A 15 -2.45 14.66 6.00
N ALA A 16 -3.69 14.49 5.56
CA ALA A 16 -4.68 15.55 5.57
C ALA A 16 -5.01 15.99 7.02
N GLY A 17 -5.20 15.02 7.92
CA GLY A 17 -5.60 15.24 9.31
C GLY A 17 -4.50 15.74 10.26
N ASP A 18 -3.22 15.67 9.87
CA ASP A 18 -2.12 16.06 10.75
C ASP A 18 -1.98 17.59 10.88
N PRO A 19 -2.11 18.21 12.06
CA PRO A 19 -2.04 19.67 12.21
C PRO A 19 -0.62 20.26 12.09
N ASN A 20 0.42 19.44 12.21
CA ASN A 20 1.83 19.86 12.23
C ASN A 20 2.47 19.84 10.83
N LEU A 21 1.87 19.16 9.87
CA LEU A 21 2.35 19.12 8.49
C LEU A 21 2.04 20.42 7.74
N PRO A 22 3.04 21.06 7.10
CA PRO A 22 2.83 22.25 6.27
C PRO A 22 1.84 21.99 5.12
N PRO A 23 0.93 22.94 4.79
CA PRO A 23 -0.09 22.76 3.74
C PRO A 23 0.48 22.36 2.38
N ALA A 24 1.60 22.97 1.96
CA ALA A 24 2.27 22.64 0.71
C ALA A 24 2.76 21.17 0.69
N GLN A 25 3.29 20.69 1.81
CA GLN A 25 3.77 19.32 1.95
C GLN A 25 2.60 18.32 1.90
N LYS A 26 1.50 18.62 2.61
CA LYS A 26 0.26 17.82 2.53
C LYS A 26 -0.23 17.65 1.10
N ASN A 27 -0.28 18.75 0.36
CA ASN A 27 -0.74 18.77 -1.03
C ASN A 27 0.20 17.97 -1.94
N HIS A 28 1.51 18.20 -1.85
CA HIS A 28 2.51 17.51 -2.68
C HIS A 28 2.54 16.00 -2.44
N TRP A 29 2.50 15.58 -1.17
CA TRP A 29 2.50 14.17 -0.81
C TRP A 29 1.21 13.47 -1.23
N SER A 30 0.05 14.07 -0.93
CA SER A 30 -1.24 13.50 -1.30
C SER A 30 -1.41 13.40 -2.82
N CYS A 31 -1.00 14.44 -3.56
CA CYS A 31 -0.98 14.42 -5.02
C CYS A 31 -0.06 13.31 -5.56
N SER A 32 1.14 13.18 -5.00
CA SER A 32 2.11 12.16 -5.46
C SER A 32 1.65 10.74 -5.15
N LEU A 33 1.03 10.49 -4.00
CA LEU A 33 0.43 9.19 -3.67
C LEU A 33 -0.67 8.81 -4.67
N ARG A 34 -1.60 9.73 -4.97
CA ARG A 34 -2.63 9.53 -5.99
C ARG A 34 -2.04 9.29 -7.37
N ARG A 35 -1.04 10.08 -7.76
CA ARG A 35 -0.43 9.98 -9.10
C ARG A 35 0.34 8.69 -9.28
N VAL A 36 1.09 8.25 -8.27
CA VAL A 36 1.79 6.95 -8.33
C VAL A 36 0.79 5.79 -8.31
N ALA A 37 -0.31 5.88 -7.56
CA ALA A 37 -1.37 4.87 -7.64
C ALA A 37 -1.95 4.75 -9.06
N ALA A 38 -2.21 5.89 -9.70
CA ALA A 38 -2.65 5.93 -11.10
C ALA A 38 -1.60 5.39 -12.07
N PHE A 39 -0.31 5.75 -11.91
CA PHE A 39 0.77 5.21 -12.75
C PHE A 39 0.95 3.70 -12.62
N LEU A 40 0.65 3.15 -11.44
CA LEU A 40 0.70 1.73 -11.16
C LEU A 40 -0.57 0.99 -11.62
N ASP A 41 -1.58 1.72 -12.09
CA ASP A 41 -2.91 1.21 -12.42
C ASP A 41 -3.50 0.37 -11.27
N ARG A 42 -3.42 0.91 -10.05
CA ARG A 42 -3.87 0.23 -8.84
C ARG A 42 -4.70 1.17 -7.96
N PRO A 43 -5.84 0.69 -7.43
CA PRO A 43 -6.65 1.47 -6.53
C PRO A 43 -5.91 1.69 -5.20
N MET A 44 -5.98 2.91 -4.66
CA MET A 44 -5.29 3.33 -3.44
C MET A 44 -5.56 2.45 -2.21
N PRO A 45 -6.78 1.93 -1.96
CA PRO A 45 -7.06 1.05 -0.82
C PRO A 45 -6.31 -0.29 -0.89
N LEU A 46 -5.81 -0.68 -2.07
CA LEU A 46 -5.07 -1.93 -2.27
C LEU A 46 -3.55 -1.73 -2.29
N LEU A 47 -3.06 -0.49 -2.21
CA LEU A 47 -1.64 -0.18 -2.19
C LEU A 47 -1.17 -0.02 -0.75
N PRO A 48 -0.26 -0.88 -0.25
CA PRO A 48 0.24 -0.75 1.10
C PRO A 48 1.07 0.53 1.28
N ALA A 49 0.87 1.24 2.38
CA ALA A 49 1.58 2.44 2.80
C ALA A 49 3.00 2.15 3.33
N ARG A 50 3.76 1.31 2.61
CA ARG A 50 5.18 1.08 2.89
C ARG A 50 5.98 1.05 1.60
N TRP A 51 7.12 1.73 1.62
CA TRP A 51 7.99 1.80 0.45
C TRP A 51 8.44 0.42 -0.05
N THR A 52 8.66 -0.54 0.85
CA THR A 52 9.09 -1.89 0.49
C THR A 52 8.05 -2.67 -0.33
N ALA A 53 6.75 -2.33 -0.24
CA ALA A 53 5.71 -2.95 -1.07
C ALA A 53 5.69 -2.37 -2.49
N VAL A 54 5.98 -1.07 -2.58
CA VAL A 54 5.77 -0.29 -3.80
C VAL A 54 7.05 -0.10 -4.61
N ARG A 55 8.23 -0.26 -4.01
CA ARG A 55 9.54 -0.03 -4.65
C ARG A 55 9.72 -0.78 -5.96
N ILE A 56 9.38 -2.08 -6.00
CA ILE A 56 9.57 -2.92 -7.19
C ILE A 56 8.64 -2.52 -8.33
N PRO A 57 7.31 -2.39 -8.13
CA PRO A 57 6.45 -1.92 -9.21
C PRO A 57 6.77 -0.47 -9.60
N ALA A 58 7.11 0.41 -8.65
CA ALA A 58 7.50 1.79 -8.94
C ALA A 58 8.79 1.90 -9.77
N SER A 59 9.80 1.05 -9.53
CA SER A 59 11.05 1.06 -10.30
C SER A 59 10.89 0.60 -11.75
N ARG A 60 9.73 0.00 -12.09
CA ARG A 60 9.40 -0.43 -13.45
C ARG A 60 8.66 0.63 -14.25
N LEU A 61 8.24 1.73 -13.61
CA LEU A 61 7.61 2.85 -14.28
C LEU A 61 8.61 3.53 -15.22
N LYS A 62 8.21 3.72 -16.47
CA LYS A 62 8.99 4.43 -17.48
C LYS A 62 8.30 5.75 -17.79
N ALA A 63 9.00 6.86 -17.58
CA ALA A 63 8.42 8.21 -17.75
C ALA A 63 7.81 8.42 -19.15
N ILE A 64 8.48 7.89 -20.19
CA ILE A 64 8.01 7.92 -21.59
C ILE A 64 6.64 7.26 -21.74
N GLN A 65 6.41 6.09 -21.12
CA GLN A 65 5.12 5.38 -21.21
C GLN A 65 3.99 6.07 -20.46
N LEU A 66 4.33 6.94 -19.51
CA LEU A 66 3.38 7.68 -18.68
C LEU A 66 3.09 9.09 -19.22
N GLY A 67 3.73 9.49 -20.33
CA GLY A 67 3.59 10.84 -20.90
C GLY A 67 4.13 11.96 -19.98
N VAL A 68 5.07 11.65 -19.09
CA VAL A 68 5.69 12.63 -18.18
C VAL A 68 7.19 12.69 -18.35
N THR A 69 7.80 13.79 -17.89
CA THR A 69 9.26 13.89 -17.86
C THR A 69 9.86 12.96 -16.81
N GLN A 70 11.11 12.54 -17.01
CA GLN A 70 11.85 11.76 -16.01
C GLN A 70 11.93 12.51 -14.67
N LYS A 71 12.10 13.84 -14.71
CA LYS A 71 12.12 14.71 -13.53
C LYS A 71 10.80 14.62 -12.76
N THR A 72 9.67 14.71 -13.45
CA THR A 72 8.34 14.61 -12.84
C THR A 72 8.12 13.26 -12.15
N LEU A 73 8.52 12.17 -12.82
CA LEU A 73 8.42 10.83 -12.23
C LEU A 73 9.30 10.71 -10.97
N CYS A 74 10.56 11.12 -11.03
CA CYS A 74 11.46 11.12 -9.88
C CYS A 74 10.92 11.96 -8.71
N ASN A 75 10.33 13.14 -8.99
CA ASN A 75 9.73 13.99 -7.96
C ASN A 75 8.57 13.28 -7.25
N HIS A 76 7.67 12.64 -8.00
CA HIS A 76 6.58 11.87 -7.40
C HIS A 76 7.09 10.70 -6.56
N LEU A 77 8.10 9.97 -7.04
CA LEU A 77 8.67 8.84 -6.29
C LEU A 77 9.38 9.30 -5.01
N SER A 78 10.11 10.41 -5.05
CA SER A 78 10.74 11.01 -3.87
C SER A 78 9.69 11.46 -2.84
N ASN A 79 8.62 12.12 -3.29
CA ASN A 79 7.52 12.54 -2.41
C ASN A 79 6.79 11.34 -1.81
N VAL A 80 6.50 10.29 -2.59
CA VAL A 80 5.89 9.06 -2.06
C VAL A 80 6.80 8.41 -1.03
N ARG A 81 8.10 8.30 -1.31
CA ARG A 81 9.04 7.72 -0.33
C ARG A 81 9.06 8.50 0.98
N ALA A 82 9.07 9.82 0.93
CA ALA A 82 9.03 10.68 2.11
C ALA A 82 7.70 10.53 2.87
N ALA A 83 6.57 10.56 2.17
CA ALA A 83 5.24 10.40 2.76
C ALA A 83 5.08 9.04 3.48
N LEU A 84 5.55 7.96 2.86
CA LEU A 84 5.49 6.63 3.46
C LEU A 84 6.47 6.46 4.63
N ALA A 85 7.62 7.14 4.60
CA ALA A 85 8.54 7.17 5.74
C ALA A 85 7.92 7.91 6.93
N TRP A 86 7.29 9.06 6.69
CA TRP A 86 6.54 9.80 7.70
C TRP A 86 5.40 8.95 8.29
N MET A 87 4.61 8.28 7.44
CA MET A 87 3.50 7.42 7.90
C MET A 87 3.98 6.25 8.79
N GLN A 88 5.14 5.67 8.48
CA GLN A 88 5.74 4.63 9.31
C GLN A 88 6.16 5.13 10.69
N GLN A 89 6.68 6.36 10.77
CA GLN A 89 7.03 7.00 12.05
C GLN A 89 5.78 7.31 12.87
N GLU A 90 4.74 7.87 12.24
CA GLU A 90 3.52 8.30 12.92
C GLU A 90 2.68 7.13 13.45
N LYS A 91 2.45 6.09 12.63
CA LYS A 91 1.57 4.97 12.99
C LYS A 91 2.25 3.84 13.75
N ARG A 92 3.57 3.91 13.99
CA ARG A 92 4.38 2.76 14.47
C ARG A 92 4.08 1.47 13.69
N ALA A 93 3.74 1.59 12.40
CA ALA A 93 3.25 0.47 11.62
C ALA A 93 4.38 -0.56 11.42
N PRO A 94 4.10 -1.87 11.54
CA PRO A 94 5.13 -2.89 11.39
C PRO A 94 5.72 -2.84 9.97
N ALA A 95 7.05 -2.82 9.89
CA ALA A 95 7.79 -2.71 8.63
C ALA A 95 7.49 -3.83 7.60
N ARG A 96 6.84 -4.94 8.03
CA ARG A 96 6.56 -6.13 7.22
C ARG A 96 5.07 -6.38 6.93
N GLY A 97 4.17 -5.47 7.29
CA GLY A 97 2.71 -5.58 7.05
C GLY A 97 1.95 -6.32 8.16
N ALA A 98 0.63 -6.46 8.00
CA ALA A 98 -0.25 -7.14 8.95
C ALA A 98 0.19 -8.60 9.20
N ALA A 99 0.06 -9.07 10.44
CA ALA A 99 0.24 -10.48 10.75
C ALA A 99 -0.85 -11.29 10.04
N LEU A 100 -0.48 -12.45 9.50
CA LEU A 100 -1.46 -13.40 8.98
C LEU A 100 -2.21 -14.00 10.18
N SER A 101 -3.54 -14.12 10.07
CA SER A 101 -4.30 -14.97 10.99
C SER A 101 -3.86 -16.43 10.85
N ARG A 102 -4.15 -17.26 11.85
CA ARG A 102 -3.77 -18.69 11.86
C ARG A 102 -4.30 -19.42 10.62
N GLU A 103 -5.51 -19.11 10.18
CA GLU A 103 -6.16 -19.73 9.01
C GLU A 103 -5.44 -19.38 7.70
N TRP A 104 -5.12 -18.09 7.52
CA TRP A 104 -4.37 -17.63 6.35
C TRP A 104 -2.91 -18.08 6.37
N GLN A 105 -2.32 -18.27 7.56
CA GLN A 105 -1.00 -18.87 7.74
C GLN A 105 -0.99 -20.31 7.25
N THR A 106 -1.95 -21.14 7.67
CA THR A 106 -2.10 -22.53 7.21
C THR A 106 -2.27 -22.62 5.70
N LEU A 107 -3.10 -21.77 5.10
CA LEU A 107 -3.28 -21.75 3.63
C LEU A 107 -2.01 -21.28 2.89
N SER A 108 -1.31 -20.29 3.45
CA SER A 108 -0.03 -19.82 2.92
C SER A 108 1.02 -20.93 2.93
N ASP A 109 1.08 -21.73 3.99
CA ASP A 109 2.06 -22.81 4.14
C ASP A 109 1.76 -24.01 3.23
N GLN A 110 0.50 -24.19 2.81
CA GLN A 110 0.09 -25.16 1.79
C GLN A 110 0.41 -24.74 0.35
N CYS A 111 0.83 -23.49 0.09
CA CYS A 111 1.21 -23.03 -1.25
C CYS A 111 2.63 -23.51 -1.63
N PRO A 112 2.77 -24.43 -2.60
CA PRO A 112 4.03 -25.15 -2.84
C PRO A 112 5.10 -24.36 -3.61
N LYS A 113 4.80 -23.13 -4.09
CA LYS A 113 5.73 -22.33 -4.90
C LYS A 113 5.86 -20.90 -4.36
N LEU A 114 7.10 -20.49 -4.06
CA LEU A 114 7.45 -19.14 -3.59
C LEU A 114 6.86 -17.99 -4.43
N PRO A 115 6.87 -18.03 -5.78
CA PRO A 115 6.30 -16.96 -6.59
C PRO A 115 4.78 -16.80 -6.43
N HIS A 116 4.05 -17.91 -6.25
CA HIS A 116 2.58 -17.87 -6.07
C HIS A 116 2.24 -17.39 -4.66
N ARG A 117 2.95 -17.88 -3.65
CA ARG A 117 2.82 -17.42 -2.26
C ARG A 117 3.06 -15.90 -2.16
N ALA A 118 4.10 -15.37 -2.80
CA ALA A 118 4.42 -13.95 -2.78
C ALA A 118 3.33 -13.07 -3.43
N ARG A 119 2.64 -13.57 -4.46
CA ARG A 119 1.52 -12.86 -5.13
C ARG A 119 0.24 -12.86 -4.28
N LEU A 120 0.01 -13.94 -3.53
CA LEU A 120 -1.18 -14.07 -2.68
C LEU A 120 -1.01 -13.41 -1.32
N LEU A 121 0.22 -13.27 -0.82
CA LEU A 121 0.50 -12.73 0.52
C LEU A 121 -0.17 -11.37 0.81
N PRO A 122 -0.17 -10.38 -0.11
CA PRO A 122 -0.87 -9.11 0.12
C PRO A 122 -2.38 -9.29 0.28
N LEU A 123 -2.99 -10.18 -0.51
CA LEU A 123 -4.42 -10.51 -0.41
C LEU A 123 -4.71 -11.22 0.92
N MET A 124 -3.90 -12.21 1.29
CA MET A 124 -4.04 -12.95 2.55
C MET A 124 -3.91 -12.03 3.77
N ARG A 125 -3.02 -11.05 3.73
CA ARG A 125 -2.85 -10.02 4.78
C ARG A 125 -4.02 -9.05 4.81
N PHE A 126 -4.49 -8.60 3.65
CA PHE A 126 -5.68 -7.76 3.52
C PHE A 126 -6.92 -8.45 4.12
N CYS A 127 -7.13 -9.73 3.81
CA CYS A 127 -8.22 -10.53 4.34
C CYS A 127 -8.05 -10.81 5.83
N SER A 128 -6.85 -11.19 6.28
CA SER A 128 -6.55 -11.39 7.70
C SER A 128 -6.85 -10.15 8.53
N ALA A 129 -6.47 -8.99 8.04
CA ALA A 129 -6.66 -7.75 8.77
C ALA A 129 -8.10 -7.23 8.77
N ARG A 130 -8.97 -7.78 7.91
CA ARG A 130 -10.41 -7.49 7.87
C ARG A 130 -11.24 -8.61 8.52
N ASN A 131 -10.62 -9.54 9.23
CA ASN A 131 -11.25 -10.76 9.76
C ASN A 131 -12.03 -11.57 8.69
N ILE A 132 -11.57 -11.56 7.45
CA ILE A 132 -12.18 -12.33 6.35
C ILE A 132 -11.51 -13.69 6.27
N ALA A 133 -12.23 -14.78 6.58
CA ALA A 133 -11.70 -16.14 6.49
C ALA A 133 -11.51 -16.61 5.02
N PRO A 134 -10.58 -17.54 4.73
CA PRO A 134 -10.26 -17.98 3.37
C PRO A 134 -11.42 -18.65 2.59
N GLY A 135 -12.49 -19.04 3.28
CA GLY A 135 -13.71 -19.63 2.72
C GLY A 135 -14.94 -18.74 2.80
N ALA A 136 -14.80 -17.48 3.20
CA ALA A 136 -15.92 -16.56 3.32
C ALA A 136 -16.51 -16.26 1.93
N ARG A 137 -17.65 -16.87 1.59
CA ARG A 137 -18.44 -16.43 0.44
C ARG A 137 -19.00 -15.05 0.78
N ARG A 138 -18.77 -14.05 -0.09
CA ARG A 138 -19.65 -12.88 -0.09
C ARG A 138 -21.06 -13.43 -0.30
N ARG A 139 -21.92 -13.34 0.72
CA ARG A 139 -23.36 -13.44 0.49
C ARG A 139 -23.66 -12.31 -0.50
N GLY A 140 -24.09 -12.69 -1.70
CA GLY A 140 -24.65 -11.74 -2.64
C GLY A 140 -25.80 -11.03 -1.93
N SER A 141 -25.84 -9.71 -2.11
CA SER A 141 -27.00 -8.91 -1.77
C SER A 141 -28.18 -9.40 -2.61
N ASP A 142 -29.21 -9.90 -1.95
CA ASP A 142 -30.59 -9.71 -2.38
C ASP A 142 -31.02 -8.28 -2.02
#